data_AF-A0A4R4PM82-F1
#
_entry.id   AF-A0A4R4PM82-F1
#
_cell.length_a   1.000
_cell.length_b   1.000
_cell.length_c   1.000
_cell.angle_alpha   90.00
_cell.angle_beta   90.00
_cell.angle_gamma   90.00
#
_symmetry.space_group_name_H-M   'P 1'
#
loop_
_entity.id
_entity.type
_entity.pdbx_description
1 polymer ?
#
loop_
_entity_poly.entity_id
_entity_poly.type
_entity_poly.pdbx_seq_one_letter_code
_entity_poly.pdbx_strand_id
1 'polypeptide(L)' 'MTARPAGWSTSFRASGPLPLWNAVEDAILTWQAEGSPHPSGFGLTVSPEGQHVWLGSPDGPGWNLPV' A
#
# COMPACT_ATOMS: atom_id res chain seq x y z
N MET A 1 -36.36 17.75 4.15
CA MET A 1 -34.96 18.16 4.35
C MET A 1 -34.39 17.26 5.45
N THR A 2 -33.85 16.10 5.08
CA THR A 2 -33.28 15.13 6.04
C THR A 2 -31.79 15.41 6.17
N ALA A 3 -31.37 15.85 7.36
CA ALA A 3 -29.96 16.04 7.68
C ALA A 3 -29.24 14.69 7.65
N ARG A 4 -28.15 14.59 6.88
CA ARG A 4 -27.26 13.42 6.93
C ARG A 4 -26.59 13.38 8.30
N PRO A 5 -26.42 12.21 8.94
CA PRO A 5 -25.67 12.12 10.18
C PRO A 5 -24.24 12.61 9.91
N ALA A 6 -23.75 13.50 10.77
CA ALA A 6 -22.37 13.95 10.73
C ALA A 6 -21.47 12.75 11.02
N GLY A 7 -20.87 12.19 9.97
CA GLY A 7 -19.84 11.18 10.10
C GLY A 7 -18.63 11.79 10.80
N TRP A 8 -18.07 11.09 11.78
CA TRP A 8 -16.79 11.45 12.36
C TRP A 8 -15.71 11.35 11.27
N SER A 9 -14.95 12.43 11.05
CA SER A 9 -13.73 12.39 10.23
C SER A 9 -12.53 12.32 11.15
N THR A 10 -11.77 11.22 11.10
CA THR A 10 -10.49 11.12 11.82
C THR A 10 -9.36 11.47 10.89
N SER A 11 -8.64 12.53 11.23
CA SER A 11 -7.39 12.89 10.57
C SER A 11 -6.25 12.08 11.19
N PHE A 12 -5.57 11.25 10.40
CA PHE A 12 -4.30 10.64 10.78
C PHE A 12 -3.15 11.60 10.44
N ARG A 13 -2.18 11.78 11.35
CA ARG A 13 -0.95 12.53 11.07
C ARG A 13 0.23 11.57 11.15
N ALA A 14 0.93 11.40 10.04
CA ALA A 14 2.23 10.75 10.04
C ALA A 14 3.27 11.72 10.63
N SER A 15 4.03 11.26 11.63
CA SER A 15 5.13 12.02 12.23
C SER A 15 6.44 11.42 11.74
N GLY A 16 6.93 11.89 10.60
CA GLY A 16 8.17 11.42 9.99
C GLY A 16 8.35 11.94 8.55
N PRO A 17 9.58 11.98 8.03
CA PRO A 17 9.85 12.39 6.65
C PRO A 17 9.32 11.39 5.64
N LEU A 18 9.15 10.13 6.05
CA LEU A 18 8.63 9.07 5.20
C LEU A 18 7.10 8.97 5.33
N PRO A 19 6.35 8.98 4.21
CA PRO A 19 4.90 8.84 4.21
C PRO A 19 4.49 7.37 4.36
N LEU A 20 4.91 6.71 5.45
CA LEU A 20 4.74 5.26 5.66
C LEU A 20 3.27 4.82 5.55
N TRP A 21 2.34 5.66 6.01
CA TRP A 21 0.92 5.34 5.95
C TRP A 21 0.38 5.30 4.52
N ASN A 22 0.70 6.30 3.71
CA ASN A 22 0.31 6.31 2.29
C ASN A 22 0.92 5.12 1.55
N ALA A 23 2.18 4.78 1.84
CA ALA A 23 2.83 3.62 1.23
C ALA A 23 2.11 2.30 1.56
N VAL A 24 1.60 2.15 2.80
CA VAL A 24 0.78 1.00 3.19
C VAL A 24 -0.58 1.02 2.50
N GLU A 25 -1.22 2.18 2.38
CA GLU A 25 -2.49 2.31 1.67
C GLU A 25 -2.36 1.93 0.19
N ASP A 26 -1.33 2.44 -0.49
CA ASP A 26 -1.05 2.14 -1.90
C ASP A 26 -0.75 0.65 -2.11
N ALA A 27 0.01 0.03 -1.20
CA ALA A 27 0.28 -1.40 -1.21
C ALA A 27 -0.99 -2.24 -1.07
N ILE A 28 -1.86 -1.88 -0.13
CA ILE A 28 -3.14 -2.57 0.11
C ILE A 28 -4.05 -2.43 -1.10
N LEU A 29 -4.14 -1.23 -1.69
CA LEU A 29 -4.96 -0.99 -2.88
C LEU A 29 -4.47 -1.83 -4.07
N THR A 30 -3.16 -1.90 -4.28
CA THR A 30 -2.56 -2.74 -5.33
C THR A 30 -2.87 -4.22 -5.10
N TRP A 31 -2.68 -4.72 -3.87
CA TRP A 31 -2.99 -6.11 -3.52
C TRP A 31 -4.48 -6.45 -3.68
N GLN A 32 -5.38 -5.54 -3.30
CA GLN A 32 -6.82 -5.72 -3.48
C GLN A 32 -7.23 -5.69 -4.95
N ALA A 33 -6.63 -4.82 -5.75
CA ALA A 33 -6.88 -4.75 -7.19
C ALA A 33 -6.52 -6.06 -7.91
N GLU A 34 -5.50 -6.76 -7.43
CA GLU A 34 -5.09 -8.08 -7.93
C GLU A 34 -5.89 -9.26 -7.33
N GLY A 35 -7.01 -8.98 -6.65
CA GLY A 35 -7.90 -10.01 -6.11
C GLY A 35 -7.45 -10.58 -4.78
N SER A 36 -6.59 -9.87 -4.05
CA SER A 36 -6.12 -10.24 -2.71
C SER A 36 -5.46 -11.64 -2.67
N PRO A 37 -4.47 -11.93 -3.53
CA PRO A 37 -3.84 -13.24 -3.59
C PRO A 37 -3.17 -13.60 -2.25
N HIS A 38 -3.02 -14.91 -2.02
CA HIS A 38 -2.38 -15.41 -0.79
C HIS A 38 -0.95 -14.85 -0.68
N PRO A 39 -0.49 -14.44 0.53
CA PRO A 39 0.83 -13.84 0.73
C PRO A 39 2.02 -14.68 0.25
N SER A 40 1.84 -16.01 0.10
CA SER A 40 2.87 -16.87 -0.51
C SER A 40 3.17 -16.55 -1.97
N GLY A 41 2.32 -15.77 -2.64
CA GLY A 41 2.57 -15.24 -3.99
C GLY A 41 3.39 -13.95 -4.00
N PHE A 42 3.78 -13.42 -2.83
CA PHE A 42 4.58 -12.22 -2.76
C PHE A 42 6.05 -12.57 -3.01
N GLY A 43 6.75 -11.70 -3.72
CA GLY A 43 8.19 -11.70 -3.82
C GLY A 43 8.79 -10.32 -3.58
N LEU A 44 10.11 -10.26 -3.45
CA LEU A 44 10.85 -9.03 -3.16
C LEU A 44 12.10 -8.98 -4.03
N THR A 45 12.24 -7.90 -4.80
CA THR A 45 13.47 -7.55 -5.48
C THR A 45 14.19 -6.48 -4.66
N VAL A 46 15.48 -6.69 -4.37
CA VAL A 46 16.33 -5.75 -3.64
C VAL A 46 17.49 -5.33 -4.54
N SER A 47 17.66 -4.03 -4.71
CA SER A 47 18.75 -3.45 -5.50
C SER A 47 19.31 -2.19 -4.81
N PRO A 48 20.44 -1.63 -5.27
CA PRO A 48 20.95 -0.37 -4.73
C PRO A 48 19.96 0.80 -4.85
N GLU A 49 19.03 0.73 -5.79
CA GLU A 49 18.01 1.76 -6.05
C GLU A 49 16.81 1.65 -5.10
N GLY A 50 16.64 0.52 -4.40
CA GLY A 50 15.56 0.33 -3.43
C GLY A 50 15.05 -1.10 -3.34
N GLN A 51 13.82 -1.23 -2.85
CA GLN A 51 13.15 -2.49 -2.62
C GLN A 51 11.76 -2.48 -3.27
N HIS A 52 11.46 -3.51 -4.07
CA HIS A 52 10.19 -3.64 -4.78
C HIS A 52 9.52 -4.97 -4.43
N VAL A 53 8.33 -4.90 -3.81
CA VAL A 53 7.46 -6.05 -3.57
C VAL A 53 6.62 -6.29 -4.81
N TRP A 54 6.49 -7.55 -5.23
CA TRP A 54 5.71 -7.93 -6.40
C TRP A 54 4.80 -9.12 -6.13
N LEU A 55 3.74 -9.26 -6.94
CA LEU A 55 2.77 -10.34 -6.90
C LEU A 55 3.00 -11.31 -8.07
N GLY A 56 3.24 -12.58 -7.76
CA GLY A 56 3.38 -13.66 -8.73
C GLY A 56 4.75 -13.73 -9.43
N SER A 57 5.22 -12.63 -10.04
CA SER A 57 6.54 -12.57 -10.70
C SER A 57 7.21 -11.20 -10.52
N PRO A 58 8.54 -11.09 -10.69
CA PRO A 58 9.27 -9.83 -10.55
C PRO A 58 8.77 -8.66 -11.42
N ASP A 59 8.21 -8.97 -12.60
CA ASP A 59 7.64 -7.98 -13.53
C ASP A 59 6.12 -7.77 -13.33
N GLY A 60 5.55 -8.42 -12.30
CA GLY A 60 4.14 -8.34 -11.97
C GLY A 60 3.77 -7.06 -11.20
N PRO A 61 2.47 -6.88 -10.90
CA PRO A 61 1.98 -5.79 -10.07
C PRO A 61 2.67 -5.76 -8.71
N GLY A 62 2.93 -4.58 -8.18
CA GLY A 62 3.76 -4.42 -7.00
C GLY A 62 3.86 -2.98 -6.52
N TRP A 63 4.65 -2.80 -5.46
CA TRP A 63 4.89 -1.48 -4.87
C TRP A 63 6.33 -1.39 -4.36
N ASN A 64 6.85 -0.17 -4.35
CA ASN A 64 8.14 0.13 -3.75
C ASN A 64 8.00 0.34 -2.25
N LEU A 65 8.95 -0.18 -1.47
CA LEU A 65 9.03 0.16 -0.05
C LEU A 65 9.69 1.53 0.10
N PRO A 66 9.20 2.36 1.04
CA PRO A 66 9.82 3.65 1.33
C PRO A 66 11.24 3.44 1.89
N VAL A 67 12.20 4.26 1.43
CA VAL A 67 13.60 4.31 1.88
C VAL A 67 13.93 5.66 2.52
#